data_AF-A0A0M2NH89-F1
#
_entry.id   AF-A0A0M2NH89-F1
#
_cell.length_a   1.000
_cell.length_b   1.000
_cell.length_c   1.000
_cell.angle_alpha   90.00
_cell.angle_beta   90.00
_cell.angle_gamma   90.00
#
_symmetry.space_group_name_H-M   'P 1'
#
loop_
_entity.id
_entity.type
_entity.pdbx_description
1 polymer ?
#
loop_
_entity_poly.entity_id
_entity_poly.type
_entity_poly.pdbx_seq_one_letter_code
_entity_poly.pdbx_strand_id
1 'polypeptide(L)' 'MTELLGLPLNEAVSILERKHQPYDVKMYYSYKPSDDVDSRRVIRVKETGGVYELVVSEFKTKVNKTSQG' A
#
# COMPACT_ATOMS: atom_id res chain seq x y z
N MET A 1 10.56 -5.42 -9.81
CA MET A 1 9.85 -4.24 -9.26
C MET A 1 9.84 -4.24 -7.73
N THR A 2 10.96 -3.92 -7.11
CA THR A 2 11.03 -3.68 -5.64
C THR A 2 10.72 -2.22 -5.31
N GLU A 3 10.76 -1.34 -6.31
CA GLU A 3 10.62 0.13 -6.17
C GLU A 3 9.23 0.58 -5.69
N LEU A 4 8.18 -0.22 -5.90
CA LEU A 4 6.82 0.12 -5.47
C LEU A 4 6.52 -0.34 -4.04
N LEU A 5 7.35 -1.22 -3.48
CA LEU A 5 7.14 -1.79 -2.15
C LEU A 5 7.36 -0.72 -1.08
N GLY A 6 6.44 -0.63 -0.12
CA GLY A 6 6.48 0.33 0.98
C GLY A 6 5.99 1.74 0.61
N LEU A 7 5.81 2.04 -0.68
CA LEU A 7 5.26 3.32 -1.12
C LEU A 7 3.80 3.47 -0.70
N PRO A 8 3.34 4.71 -0.44
CA PRO A 8 1.93 5.04 -0.41
C PRO A 8 1.22 4.61 -1.71
N LEU A 9 -0.02 4.14 -1.59
CA LEU A 9 -0.79 3.64 -2.74
C LEU A 9 -0.89 4.69 -3.86
N ASN A 10 -1.14 5.95 -3.52
CA ASN A 10 -1.23 7.05 -4.49
C ASN A 10 0.08 7.27 -5.26
N GLU A 11 1.23 7.15 -4.61
CA GLU A 11 2.53 7.27 -5.27
C GLU A 11 2.80 6.06 -6.18
N ALA A 12 2.53 4.85 -5.70
CA ALA A 12 2.71 3.63 -6.49
C ALA A 12 1.84 3.63 -7.76
N VAL A 13 0.58 4.06 -7.65
CA VAL A 13 -0.34 4.22 -8.77
C VAL A 13 0.19 5.27 -9.77
N SER A 14 0.61 6.45 -9.28
CA SER A 14 1.12 7.50 -10.17
C SER A 14 2.33 7.05 -10.98
N ILE A 15 3.22 6.23 -10.39
CA ILE A 15 4.37 5.66 -11.11
C ILE A 15 3.91 4.71 -12.22
N LEU A 16 2.95 3.83 -11.93
CA LEU A 16 2.44 2.85 -12.90
C LEU A 16 1.68 3.55 -14.04
N GLU A 17 0.88 4.56 -13.74
CA GLU A 17 0.15 5.35 -14.74
C GLU A 17 1.11 6.11 -15.67
N ARG A 18 2.15 6.74 -15.14
CA ARG A 18 3.19 7.40 -15.96
C ARG A 18 3.89 6.42 -16.90
N LYS A 19 4.06 5.18 -16.47
CA LYS A 19 4.65 4.10 -17.25
C LYS A 19 3.66 3.40 -18.18
N HIS A 20 2.39 3.83 -18.21
CA HIS A 20 1.30 3.17 -18.95
C HIS A 20 1.19 1.67 -18.62
N GLN A 21 1.49 1.31 -17.37
CA GLN A 21 1.51 -0.06 -16.93
C GLN A 21 0.16 -0.44 -16.31
N PRO A 22 -0.52 -1.49 -16.80
CA PRO A 22 -1.78 -1.93 -16.22
C PRO A 22 -1.56 -2.50 -14.81
N TYR A 23 -2.50 -2.24 -13.90
CA TYR A 23 -2.41 -2.63 -12.51
C TYR A 23 -3.78 -2.98 -11.91
N ASP A 24 -3.76 -3.79 -10.85
CA ASP A 24 -4.91 -4.14 -10.01
C ASP A 24 -4.55 -3.91 -8.54
N VAL A 25 -5.47 -3.36 -7.74
CA VAL A 25 -5.21 -3.04 -6.34
C VAL A 25 -6.03 -3.95 -5.44
N LYS A 26 -5.34 -4.76 -4.64
CA LYS A 26 -5.97 -5.64 -3.65
C LYS A 26 -5.72 -5.15 -2.25
N MET A 27 -6.81 -4.86 -1.55
CA MET A 27 -6.77 -4.41 -0.16
C MET A 27 -6.76 -5.60 0.78
N TYR A 28 -5.71 -5.71 1.59
CA TYR A 28 -5.62 -6.70 2.65
C TYR A 28 -6.18 -6.08 3.94
N TYR A 29 -7.43 -6.41 4.26
CA TYR A 29 -8.06 -6.02 5.50
C TYR A 29 -7.62 -6.97 6.62
N SER A 30 -6.80 -6.48 7.54
CA SER A 30 -6.66 -7.14 8.84
C SER A 30 -7.99 -6.95 9.59
N TYR A 31 -8.50 -8.02 10.21
CA TYR A 31 -9.86 -8.17 10.78
C TYR A 31 -10.27 -7.17 11.89
N LYS A 32 -9.48 -6.13 12.14
CA LYS A 32 -9.81 -5.02 13.05
C LYS A 32 -9.89 -3.74 12.23
N PRO A 33 -11.09 -3.21 11.93
CA PRO A 33 -11.21 -1.86 11.39
C PRO A 33 -10.53 -0.92 12.37
N SER A 34 -9.45 -0.31 11.91
CA SER A 34 -8.79 0.74 12.67
C SER A 34 -9.47 2.05 12.31
N ASP A 35 -10.17 2.68 13.25
CA ASP A 35 -10.79 4.00 13.01
C ASP A 35 -9.75 5.10 12.65
N ASP A 36 -8.45 4.87 12.90
CA ASP A 36 -7.36 5.81 12.64
C ASP A 36 -6.39 5.35 11.54
N VAL A 37 -6.89 4.97 10.37
CA VAL A 37 -5.99 4.65 9.24
C VAL A 37 -5.55 5.94 8.57
N ASP A 38 -4.33 6.37 8.88
CA ASP A 38 -3.72 7.57 8.27
C ASP A 38 -3.08 7.28 6.90
N SER A 39 -2.78 6.02 6.54
CA SER A 39 -2.09 5.72 5.27
C SER A 39 -2.29 4.29 4.77
N ARG A 40 -2.34 4.12 3.45
CA ARG A 40 -2.33 2.81 2.76
C ARG A 40 -1.02 2.66 2.01
N ARG A 41 -0.27 1.58 2.30
CA ARG A 41 1.02 1.31 1.68
C ARG A 41 1.05 -0.04 1.00
N VAL A 42 1.83 -0.14 -0.06
CA VAL A 42 2.05 -1.39 -0.81
C VAL A 42 2.92 -2.32 0.04
N ILE A 43 2.38 -3.47 0.41
CA ILE A 43 3.08 -4.49 1.19
C ILE A 43 3.58 -5.65 0.32
N ARG A 44 3.03 -5.81 -0.88
CA ARG A 44 3.46 -6.81 -1.85
C ARG A 44 3.11 -6.35 -3.25
N VAL A 45 3.99 -6.69 -4.19
CA VAL A 45 3.80 -6.50 -5.62
C VAL A 45 3.94 -7.85 -6.29
N LYS A 46 3.00 -8.18 -7.18
CA LYS A 46 3.10 -9.36 -8.03
C LYS A 46 2.79 -8.96 -9.46
N GLU A 47 3.66 -9.30 -10.39
CA GLU A 47 3.38 -9.15 -11.81
C GLU A 47 2.83 -10.47 -12.35
N THR A 48 1.76 -10.41 -13.15
CA THR A 48 1.22 -11.59 -13.85
C THR A 48 0.68 -11.15 -15.20
N GLY A 49 1.26 -11.69 -16.28
CA GLY A 49 0.86 -11.35 -17.64
C GLY A 49 0.96 -9.86 -17.97
N GLY A 50 1.97 -9.16 -17.41
CA GLY A 50 2.17 -7.71 -17.59
C GLY A 50 1.26 -6.81 -16.74
N VAL A 51 0.35 -7.38 -15.95
CA VAL A 51 -0.48 -6.63 -15.00
C VAL A 51 0.14 -6.70 -13.62
N TYR A 52 0.19 -5.55 -12.95
CA TYR A 52 0.75 -5.40 -11.62
C TYR A 52 -0.33 -5.49 -10.56
N GLU A 53 -0.33 -6.56 -9.79
CA GLU A 53 -1.14 -6.70 -8.58
C GLU A 53 -0.42 -6.04 -7.41
N LEU A 54 -1.00 -4.95 -6.90
CA LEU A 54 -0.56 -4.23 -5.71
C LEU A 54 -1.39 -4.67 -4.51
N VAL A 55 -0.75 -5.38 -3.57
CA VAL A 55 -1.38 -5.66 -2.29
C VAL A 55 -1.08 -4.52 -1.33
N VAL A 56 -2.12 -3.87 -0.83
CA VAL A 56 -1.99 -2.76 0.12
C VAL A 56 -2.55 -3.14 1.48
N SER A 57 -1.95 -2.59 2.52
CA SER A 57 -2.49 -2.67 3.87
C SER A 57 -2.53 -1.29 4.52
N GLU A 58 -3.34 -1.20 5.55
CA GLU A 58 -3.58 0.00 6.33
C GLU A 58 -2.50 0.14 7.41
N PHE A 59 -1.86 1.31 7.46
CA PHE A 59 -0.84 1.65 8.44
C PHE A 59 -1.29 2.86 9.25
N LYS A 60 -1.23 2.76 10.58
CA LYS A 60 -1.31 3.92 11.46
C LYS A 60 0.05 4.62 11.44
N THR A 61 0.14 5.80 10.82
CA THR A 61 1.38 6.61 10.86
C THR A 61 1.45 7.47 12.12
N LYS A 62 0.32 7.69 12.81
CA LYS A 62 0.32 8.26 14.17
C LYS A 62 0.64 7.19 15.19
N VAL A 63 1.92 7.13 15.58
CA VAL A 63 2.29 6.61 16.88
C VAL A 63 1.77 7.63 17.90
N ASN A 64 0.61 7.39 18.52
CA ASN A 64 0.31 8.10 19.76
C ASN A 64 1.44 7.76 20.72
N LYS A 65 2.22 8.77 21.13
CA LYS A 65 3.17 8.68 22.24
C LYS A 65 2.39 8.37 23.52
N THR A 66 1.99 7.12 23.70
CA THR A 66 1.51 6.60 24.98
C THR A 66 2.08 5.21 25.14
N SER A 67 3.34 5.15 25.55
CA SER A 67 3.86 4.19 26.52
C SER A 67 5.37 4.25 26.46
N GLN A 68 5.96 5.01 27.36
CA GLN A 68 7.14 4.60 28.14
C GLN A 68 7.41 5.71 29.15
N GLY A 69 7.26 5.39 30.44
CA GLY A 69 7.52 6.28 31.57
C GLY A 69 6.38 6.26 32.56
#